data_AF-A0A7Y9KEK7-F1
#
_entry.id   AF-A0A7Y9KEK7-F1
#
_cell.length_a   1.000
_cell.length_b   1.000
_cell.length_c   1.000
_cell.angle_alpha   90.00
_cell.angle_beta   90.00
_cell.angle_gamma   90.00
#
_symmetry.space_group_name_H-M   'P 1'
#
loop_
_entity.id
_entity.type
_entity.pdbx_description
1 polymer ?
#
loop_
_entity_poly.entity_id
_entity_poly.type
_entity_poly.pdbx_seq_one_letter_code
_entity_poly.pdbx_strand_id
1 'polypeptide(L)'
;MRSRSGVRRLLAMMAILILATAGAVADPSGHPSATASVIRVGSSVVGSDGVRHSVTNHLVKQTQTRAYRHTRREYVLAWAGAADPGTEGSPNPDFLAVIDATAGTPDYGKVVNTVTIDGSTGNEPHHMQYMWHKGQKIYAGGILSDTVFVFDAARLPQIGLSGVVQASDTPCGSAPDAFQVLSDGTAYMSAVGGPDVTGPCRYSGGQIREGNGFAGSPGEIVRIGPNGKVLSEAPAATKEGEDPKLCPNVPALPQPSCANPHGLQVREDLNRLITSDFVELRTPIVDNPNLARDTVRIFDISDRNAPRLLSVSRLPAGPRNDADLNTAEPRGAMETGVTHQPRHRGAFVATSGGGVIYYTPDITAKKPRWREVFDDATAFKSLFPKDTPTSDGDAGSWVQVSPDDRFLFHVVVSGGYTSPGERETGMLYVLDLRRLLAAGNRTRCSIDSSAEVTAGGAEPDCPSLIGAVPIRDVTSGGAHWGSLDNFALGRDGFYHETAQIRRVVTSNYFVAFTGVDGNHRICVSQVSPSGKPSLDTGFVDENTHAPCVEFNRDKWPHGDHGPARPHGVVFAVADADLR
;
A
#
# COMPACT_ATOMS: atom_id res chain seq x y z
N MET A 1 65.17 34.30 14.94
CA MET A 1 65.81 33.33 14.03
C MET A 1 65.88 31.97 14.73
N ARG A 2 65.44 30.90 14.04
CA ARG A 2 65.37 29.45 14.42
C ARG A 2 64.28 29.09 15.47
N SER A 3 63.18 28.40 15.09
CA SER A 3 63.04 26.96 14.69
C SER A 3 63.23 26.03 15.90
N ARG A 4 62.43 25.01 16.23
CA ARG A 4 61.34 24.25 15.59
C ARG A 4 60.71 23.33 16.65
N SER A 5 59.39 23.14 16.56
CA SER A 5 58.63 21.87 16.63
C SER A 5 59.12 20.70 17.51
N GLY A 6 58.26 20.26 18.45
CA GLY A 6 58.33 18.95 19.12
C GLY A 6 57.06 18.14 18.83
N VAL A 7 57.24 16.91 18.35
CA VAL A 7 56.20 15.94 18.00
C VAL A 7 56.31 14.74 18.96
N ARG A 8 55.14 14.36 19.51
CA ARG A 8 54.68 13.03 19.99
C ARG A 8 55.52 12.23 21.01
N ARG A 9 54.86 11.80 22.10
CA ARG A 9 54.30 10.43 22.36
C ARG A 9 54.21 10.21 23.87
N LEU A 10 53.06 9.77 24.40
CA LEU A 10 52.87 8.43 25.00
C LEU A 10 51.46 8.26 25.58
N LEU A 11 50.97 7.02 25.51
CA LEU A 11 49.70 6.50 26.00
C LEU A 11 49.60 6.51 27.53
N ALA A 12 48.38 6.60 28.06
CA ALA A 12 47.95 5.83 29.24
C ALA A 12 46.42 5.70 29.27
N MET A 13 45.95 4.46 29.37
CA MET A 13 44.59 4.05 29.70
C MET A 13 44.16 4.58 31.08
N MET A 14 42.92 5.03 31.21
CA MET A 14 42.19 4.92 32.48
C MET A 14 40.72 4.60 32.18
N ALA A 15 40.32 3.38 32.57
CA ALA A 15 38.93 3.01 32.75
C ALA A 15 38.39 3.73 33.99
N ILE A 16 37.25 4.41 33.85
CA ILE A 16 36.47 4.91 34.99
C ILE A 16 35.06 4.34 34.86
N LEU A 17 34.77 3.43 35.78
CA LEU A 17 33.44 2.93 36.11
C LEU A 17 32.72 4.04 36.91
N ILE A 18 31.57 4.53 36.43
CA ILE A 18 30.66 5.34 37.26
C ILE A 18 29.34 4.61 37.34
N LEU A 19 29.12 3.93 38.48
CA LEU A 19 27.77 3.69 38.99
C LEU A 19 27.28 5.00 39.60
N ALA A 20 26.12 5.49 39.15
CA ALA A 20 25.35 6.50 39.88
C ALA A 20 23.88 6.08 39.95
N THR A 21 23.48 5.86 41.18
CA THR A 21 22.19 5.57 41.81
C THR A 21 20.98 6.30 41.23
N ALA A 22 19.87 5.56 41.10
CA ALA A 22 18.53 6.10 40.90
C ALA A 22 18.13 7.05 42.05
N GLY A 23 17.93 8.32 41.72
CA GLY A 23 17.26 9.29 42.59
C GLY A 23 15.95 9.72 41.93
N ALA A 24 14.81 9.35 42.53
CA ALA A 24 13.53 9.89 42.15
C ALA A 24 13.44 11.36 42.62
N VAL A 25 13.44 12.30 41.69
CA VAL A 25 13.09 13.70 41.96
C VAL A 25 11.59 13.83 41.72
N ALA A 26 10.82 14.09 42.78
CA ALA A 26 9.41 14.41 42.67
C ALA A 26 9.25 15.88 42.24
N ASP A 27 8.69 16.10 41.05
CA ASP A 27 8.23 17.41 40.59
C ASP A 27 6.92 17.78 41.35
N PRO A 28 6.84 18.92 42.04
CA PRO A 28 5.65 19.31 42.80
C PRO A 28 4.52 19.91 41.95
N SER A 29 4.66 20.01 40.62
CA SER A 29 3.62 20.53 39.74
C SER A 29 2.68 19.40 39.28
N GLY A 30 1.50 19.32 39.91
CA GLY A 30 0.49 18.29 39.68
C GLY A 30 -0.22 18.35 38.32
N HIS A 31 0.52 18.12 37.23
CA HIS A 31 -0.05 17.66 35.96
C HIS A 31 0.41 16.21 35.73
N PRO A 32 -0.51 15.25 35.47
CA PRO A 32 -0.11 13.88 35.20
C PRO A 32 0.75 13.86 33.92
N SER A 33 2.04 13.53 34.08
CA SER A 33 2.95 13.31 32.96
C SER A 33 2.38 12.23 32.03
N ALA A 34 2.28 12.53 30.74
CA ALA A 34 1.78 11.61 29.70
C ALA A 34 2.54 10.27 29.66
N THR A 35 3.77 10.22 30.17
CA THR A 35 4.61 9.02 30.25
C THR A 35 4.09 7.95 31.23
N ALA A 36 3.24 8.32 32.20
CA ALA A 36 2.68 7.37 33.17
C ALA A 36 1.54 6.52 32.61
N SER A 37 1.15 6.66 31.33
CA SER A 37 -0.03 6.01 30.74
C SER A 37 0.28 4.92 29.72
N VAL A 38 1.56 4.61 29.47
CA VAL A 38 2.01 3.72 28.39
C VAL A 38 2.90 2.59 28.94
N ILE A 39 2.82 1.41 28.32
CA ILE A 39 3.64 0.24 28.62
C ILE A 39 4.50 -0.08 27.40
N ARG A 40 5.82 -0.13 27.62
CA ARG A 40 6.79 -0.40 26.56
C ARG A 40 7.13 -1.87 26.47
N VAL A 41 7.04 -2.44 25.27
CA VAL A 41 7.42 -3.83 25.00
C VAL A 41 8.22 -3.91 23.71
N GLY A 42 9.48 -4.31 23.83
CA GLY A 42 10.40 -4.45 22.69
C GLY A 42 10.41 -5.86 22.10
N SER A 43 10.70 -5.95 20.81
CA SER A 43 11.18 -7.18 20.18
C SER A 43 12.25 -6.84 19.15
N SER A 44 13.14 -7.78 18.85
CA SER A 44 14.25 -7.53 17.94
C SER A 44 14.61 -8.76 17.13
N VAL A 45 15.13 -8.55 15.93
CA VAL A 45 15.71 -9.57 15.05
C VAL A 45 17.11 -9.12 14.64
N VAL A 46 17.89 -10.04 14.07
CA VAL A 46 19.18 -9.73 13.46
C VAL A 46 18.99 -9.83 11.95
N GLY A 47 19.29 -8.75 11.24
CA GLY A 47 19.23 -8.69 9.78
C GLY A 47 20.30 -9.57 9.12
N SER A 48 20.23 -9.69 7.80
CA SER A 48 21.26 -10.41 7.02
C SER A 48 22.64 -9.73 7.10
N ASP A 49 22.68 -8.43 7.33
CA ASP A 49 23.87 -7.62 7.64
C ASP A 49 24.48 -7.88 9.02
N GLY A 50 23.81 -8.66 9.88
CA GLY A 50 24.23 -8.89 11.26
C GLY A 50 23.87 -7.76 12.24
N VAL A 51 23.18 -6.72 11.79
CA VAL A 51 22.71 -5.61 12.63
C VAL A 51 21.41 -6.02 13.34
N ARG A 52 21.29 -5.60 14.60
CA ARG A 52 20.05 -5.80 15.36
C ARG A 52 19.03 -4.73 14.98
N HIS A 53 17.91 -5.17 14.45
CA HIS A 53 16.74 -4.34 14.18
C HIS A 53 15.70 -4.56 15.28
N SER A 54 15.15 -3.50 15.84
CA SER A 54 14.23 -3.58 16.98
C SER A 54 12.99 -2.74 16.75
N VAL A 55 11.88 -3.20 17.31
CA VAL A 55 10.64 -2.44 17.40
C VAL A 55 10.24 -2.27 18.85
N THR A 56 9.70 -1.09 19.18
CA THR A 56 9.21 -0.78 20.52
C THR A 56 7.71 -0.47 20.46
N ASN A 57 6.92 -1.34 21.09
CA ASN A 57 5.49 -1.10 21.31
C ASN A 57 5.31 -0.07 22.42
N HIS A 58 4.35 0.83 22.25
CA HIS A 58 3.92 1.84 23.19
C HIS A 58 2.43 1.64 23.49
N LEU A 59 2.13 0.61 24.28
CA LEU A 59 0.75 0.18 24.57
C LEU A 59 0.09 1.14 25.56
N VAL A 60 -1.06 1.70 25.21
CA VAL A 60 -1.87 2.49 26.15
C VAL A 60 -2.31 1.59 27.31
N LYS A 61 -2.15 2.02 28.56
CA LYS A 61 -2.42 1.20 29.77
C LYS A 61 -3.81 0.58 29.81
N GLN A 62 -4.81 1.25 29.23
CA GLN A 62 -6.18 0.74 29.13
C GLN A 62 -6.23 -0.65 28.47
N THR A 63 -5.35 -0.93 27.50
CA THR A 63 -5.24 -2.24 26.83
C THR A 63 -4.91 -3.40 27.76
N GLN A 64 -4.37 -3.10 28.95
CA GLN A 64 -4.01 -4.11 29.95
C GLN A 64 -5.13 -4.37 30.95
N THR A 65 -6.20 -3.57 30.94
CA THR A 65 -7.31 -3.74 31.86
C THR A 65 -8.05 -5.04 31.56
N ARG A 66 -8.59 -5.66 32.62
CA ARG A 66 -9.39 -6.88 32.49
C ARG A 66 -10.61 -6.66 31.58
N ALA A 67 -11.26 -5.50 31.69
CA ALA A 67 -12.41 -5.14 30.86
C ALA A 67 -12.04 -5.08 29.37
N TYR A 68 -10.90 -4.46 29.03
CA TYR A 68 -10.43 -4.39 27.65
C TYR A 68 -10.17 -5.78 27.08
N ARG A 69 -9.42 -6.61 27.81
CA ARG A 69 -9.00 -7.97 27.42
C ARG A 69 -10.11 -9.02 27.42
N HIS A 70 -11.24 -8.75 28.07
CA HIS A 70 -12.41 -9.66 28.05
C HIS A 70 -13.19 -9.59 26.75
N THR A 71 -13.08 -8.47 26.03
CA THR A 71 -13.74 -8.29 24.73
C THR A 71 -12.72 -8.62 23.66
N ARG A 72 -13.07 -9.54 22.74
CA ARG A 72 -12.21 -9.80 21.58
C ARG A 72 -12.17 -8.59 20.68
N ARG A 73 -10.98 -8.29 20.19
CA ARG A 73 -10.73 -7.02 19.51
C ARG A 73 -10.33 -7.24 18.07
N GLU A 74 -10.67 -6.24 17.29
CA GLU A 74 -10.27 -6.09 15.91
C GLU A 74 -9.60 -4.73 15.77
N TYR A 75 -8.64 -4.65 14.85
CA TYR A 75 -7.76 -3.50 14.71
C TYR A 75 -7.61 -3.09 13.25
N VAL A 76 -7.40 -1.80 13.04
CA VAL A 76 -6.76 -1.29 11.84
C VAL A 76 -5.31 -1.03 12.18
N LEU A 77 -4.41 -1.55 11.35
CA LEU A 77 -2.98 -1.27 11.41
C LEU A 77 -2.66 -0.26 10.32
N ALA A 78 -1.88 0.77 10.65
CA ALA A 78 -1.51 1.82 9.72
C ALA A 78 0.00 2.06 9.74
N TRP A 79 0.65 1.90 8.59
CA TRP A 79 2.07 2.12 8.43
C TRP A 79 2.31 3.59 8.09
N ALA A 80 2.99 4.31 9.00
CA ALA A 80 3.00 5.77 8.99
C ALA A 80 4.39 6.36 9.11
N GLY A 81 4.68 7.31 8.22
CA GLY A 81 5.93 8.08 8.24
C GLY A 81 5.81 9.34 9.07
N ALA A 82 6.91 9.82 9.64
CA ALA A 82 6.94 11.16 10.21
C ALA A 82 6.68 12.22 9.13
N ALA A 83 5.79 13.18 9.39
CA ALA A 83 5.56 14.30 8.46
C ALA A 83 6.57 15.44 8.66
N ASP A 84 7.00 15.65 9.91
CA ASP A 84 7.95 16.70 10.28
C ASP A 84 9.39 16.17 10.36
N PRO A 85 10.41 17.01 10.05
CA PRO A 85 11.83 16.65 10.11
C PRO A 85 12.37 16.43 11.54
N GLY A 86 11.50 16.42 12.56
CA GLY A 86 11.81 16.20 13.98
C GLY A 86 12.58 17.33 14.68
N THR A 87 12.81 17.17 15.98
CA THR A 87 13.54 18.15 16.81
C THR A 87 15.04 18.03 16.62
N GLU A 88 15.76 19.16 16.63
CA GLU A 88 17.24 19.20 16.57
C GLU A 88 17.87 18.55 15.32
N GLY A 89 17.10 18.44 14.22
CA GLY A 89 17.58 17.97 12.93
C GLY A 89 17.65 16.45 12.77
N SER A 90 17.08 15.68 13.70
CA SER A 90 16.86 14.24 13.52
C SER A 90 15.40 13.98 13.19
N PRO A 91 15.08 13.24 12.10
CA PRO A 91 13.70 12.92 11.76
C PRO A 91 13.00 12.18 12.90
N ASN A 92 11.69 12.42 13.06
CA ASN A 92 10.88 11.62 13.97
C ASN A 92 10.84 10.14 13.50
N PRO A 93 10.64 9.18 14.42
CA PRO A 93 10.58 7.77 14.05
C PRO A 93 9.36 7.48 13.18
N ASP A 94 9.54 6.66 12.15
CA ASP A 94 8.42 6.02 11.47
C ASP A 94 7.83 4.93 12.38
N PHE A 95 6.53 4.65 12.25
CA PHE A 95 5.85 3.74 13.16
C PHE A 95 4.62 3.06 12.55
N LEU A 96 4.27 1.91 13.12
CA LEU A 96 2.98 1.26 12.90
C LEU A 96 2.01 1.72 13.98
N ALA A 97 0.91 2.38 13.60
CA ALA A 97 -0.19 2.68 14.50
C ALA A 97 -1.15 1.48 14.57
N VAL A 98 -1.64 1.17 15.78
CA VAL A 98 -2.67 0.17 16.01
C VAL A 98 -3.91 0.89 16.53
N ILE A 99 -4.97 0.87 15.74
CA ILE A 99 -6.23 1.57 16.00
C ILE A 99 -7.29 0.53 16.33
N ASP A 100 -8.02 0.69 17.43
CA ASP A 100 -9.10 -0.24 17.79
C ASP A 100 -10.29 -0.06 16.83
N ALA A 101 -10.61 -1.12 16.10
CA ALA A 101 -11.68 -1.20 15.12
C ALA A 101 -12.85 -2.06 15.61
N THR A 102 -12.95 -2.28 16.92
CA THR A 102 -14.03 -3.07 17.53
C THR A 102 -15.30 -2.22 17.66
N ALA A 103 -16.19 -2.37 16.67
CA ALA A 103 -17.43 -1.61 16.60
C ALA A 103 -18.28 -1.72 17.88
N GLY A 104 -18.85 -0.58 18.30
CA GLY A 104 -19.70 -0.51 19.50
C GLY A 104 -18.95 -0.47 20.83
N THR A 105 -17.61 -0.52 20.83
CA THR A 105 -16.82 -0.32 22.06
C THR A 105 -16.46 1.16 22.24
N PRO A 106 -16.21 1.63 23.47
CA PRO A 106 -15.78 3.01 23.72
C PRO A 106 -14.42 3.37 23.12
N ASP A 107 -13.68 2.38 22.63
CA ASP A 107 -12.33 2.55 22.07
C ASP A 107 -12.33 2.54 20.54
N TYR A 108 -13.50 2.37 19.91
CA TYR A 108 -13.64 2.35 18.46
C TYR A 108 -13.15 3.68 17.85
N GLY A 109 -12.10 3.61 17.03
CA GLY A 109 -11.44 4.78 16.45
C GLY A 109 -10.23 5.31 17.24
N LYS A 110 -9.84 4.68 18.36
CA LYS A 110 -8.71 5.16 19.17
C LYS A 110 -7.39 4.47 18.84
N VAL A 111 -6.30 5.24 18.85
CA VAL A 111 -4.95 4.67 18.81
C VAL A 111 -4.62 4.01 20.16
N VAL A 112 -4.44 2.69 20.16
CA VAL A 112 -4.18 1.89 21.37
C VAL A 112 -2.73 1.42 21.51
N ASN A 113 -1.95 1.52 20.43
CA ASN A 113 -0.52 1.25 20.40
C ASN A 113 0.13 2.04 19.25
N THR A 114 1.39 2.43 19.44
CA THR A 114 2.29 2.80 18.34
C THR A 114 3.58 2.01 18.45
N VAL A 115 4.06 1.51 17.33
CA VAL A 115 5.21 0.62 17.26
C VAL A 115 6.31 1.34 16.49
N THR A 116 7.28 1.92 17.19
CA THR A 116 8.39 2.63 16.57
C THR A 116 9.45 1.64 16.11
N ILE A 117 10.14 1.96 15.02
CA ILE A 117 11.32 1.22 14.56
C ILE A 117 12.57 1.92 15.07
N ASP A 118 13.40 1.19 15.82
CA ASP A 118 14.58 1.79 16.45
C ASP A 118 15.66 2.04 15.38
N GLY A 119 16.15 3.29 15.28
CA GLY A 119 17.27 3.66 14.42
C GLY A 119 16.96 3.74 12.92
N SER A 120 15.68 3.72 12.54
CA SER A 120 15.23 3.82 11.15
C SER A 120 14.21 4.95 11.02
N THR A 121 14.44 5.86 10.08
CA THR A 121 13.63 7.06 9.85
C THR A 121 13.65 7.44 8.38
N GLY A 122 12.60 8.12 7.90
CA GLY A 122 12.55 8.57 6.51
C GLY A 122 12.45 7.40 5.54
N ASN A 123 11.80 6.32 5.97
CA ASN A 123 11.60 5.13 5.14
C ASN A 123 10.62 5.38 4.00
N GLU A 124 9.79 6.43 4.13
CA GLU A 124 8.57 6.63 3.34
C GLU A 124 7.67 5.39 3.42
N PRO A 125 7.04 5.15 4.59
CA PRO A 125 6.05 4.09 4.75
C PRO A 125 5.03 4.07 3.60
N HIS A 126 4.97 2.96 2.87
CA HIS A 126 4.17 2.83 1.65
C HIS A 126 3.13 1.71 1.78
N HIS A 127 3.17 0.63 1.00
CA HIS A 127 2.13 -0.40 1.08
C HIS A 127 2.36 -1.48 2.14
N MET A 128 1.24 -2.09 2.50
CA MET A 128 1.14 -3.40 3.15
C MET A 128 0.31 -4.33 2.25
N GLN A 129 0.12 -5.58 2.66
CA GLN A 129 -0.81 -6.48 1.96
C GLN A 129 -2.26 -5.97 1.95
N TYR A 130 -3.02 -6.31 0.89
CA TYR A 130 -4.40 -5.83 0.69
C TYR A 130 -5.42 -6.35 1.72
N MET A 131 -5.23 -7.58 2.20
CA MET A 131 -6.03 -8.23 3.25
C MET A 131 -5.12 -9.10 4.11
N TRP A 132 -5.40 -9.18 5.41
CA TRP A 132 -4.70 -10.06 6.33
C TRP A 132 -5.55 -11.31 6.62
N HIS A 133 -4.88 -12.46 6.75
CA HIS A 133 -5.49 -13.72 7.16
C HIS A 133 -4.79 -14.28 8.39
N LYS A 134 -5.50 -15.13 9.15
CA LYS A 134 -4.97 -15.74 10.38
C LYS A 134 -3.55 -16.31 10.19
N GLY A 135 -2.65 -15.98 11.13
CA GLY A 135 -1.29 -16.49 11.13
C GLY A 135 -0.34 -15.88 10.09
N GLN A 136 -0.84 -15.01 9.19
CA GLN A 136 0.04 -14.27 8.29
C GLN A 136 0.87 -13.25 9.06
N LYS A 137 2.11 -13.05 8.60
CA LYS A 137 2.88 -11.86 8.95
C LYS A 137 2.40 -10.67 8.15
N ILE A 138 2.78 -9.48 8.59
CA ILE A 138 2.50 -8.24 7.88
C ILE A 138 3.79 -7.73 7.26
N TYR A 139 3.78 -7.59 5.95
CA TYR A 139 4.89 -7.05 5.18
C TYR A 139 4.62 -5.58 4.92
N ALA A 140 5.54 -4.70 5.32
CA ALA A 140 5.40 -3.26 5.19
C ALA A 140 6.65 -2.67 4.53
N GLY A 141 6.46 -2.03 3.37
CA GLY A 141 7.53 -1.41 2.60
C GLY A 141 7.90 -0.01 3.09
N GLY A 142 9.19 0.28 3.16
CA GLY A 142 9.75 1.62 3.12
C GLY A 142 10.27 1.89 1.72
N ILE A 143 9.49 2.61 0.92
CA ILE A 143 9.75 2.71 -0.53
C ILE A 143 11.04 3.50 -0.83
N LEU A 144 11.43 4.45 0.04
CA LEU A 144 12.65 5.23 -0.14
C LEU A 144 13.87 4.64 0.56
N SER A 145 13.68 3.90 1.66
CA SER A 145 14.79 3.23 2.37
C SER A 145 15.15 1.87 1.80
N ASP A 146 14.39 1.38 0.82
CA ASP A 146 14.54 0.06 0.23
C ASP A 146 14.56 -1.06 1.28
N THR A 147 13.64 -0.96 2.23
CA THR A 147 13.57 -1.87 3.38
C THR A 147 12.16 -2.41 3.53
N VAL A 148 12.04 -3.71 3.82
CA VAL A 148 10.76 -4.34 4.19
C VAL A 148 10.80 -4.78 5.63
N PHE A 149 9.83 -4.33 6.41
CA PHE A 149 9.63 -4.79 7.78
C PHE A 149 8.58 -5.90 7.80
N VAL A 150 8.90 -7.02 8.47
CA VAL A 150 7.99 -8.16 8.61
C VAL A 150 7.47 -8.21 10.05
N PHE A 151 6.29 -7.65 10.27
CA PHE A 151 5.66 -7.57 11.58
C PHE A 151 4.86 -8.84 11.93
N ASP A 152 4.78 -9.13 13.23
CA ASP A 152 3.98 -10.21 13.80
C ASP A 152 2.75 -9.66 14.53
N ALA A 153 1.57 -9.92 13.99
CA ALA A 153 0.29 -9.49 14.54
C ALA A 153 -0.41 -10.55 15.42
N ALA A 154 0.22 -11.71 15.68
CA ALA A 154 -0.44 -12.82 16.38
C ALA A 154 -0.94 -12.46 17.81
N ARG A 155 -0.36 -11.43 18.45
CA ARG A 155 -0.65 -11.01 19.83
C ARG A 155 -1.21 -9.59 19.94
N LEU A 156 -1.95 -9.14 18.93
CA LEU A 156 -2.59 -7.82 18.93
C LEU A 156 -3.29 -7.49 20.27
N PRO A 157 -3.19 -6.23 20.76
CA PRO A 157 -2.61 -5.06 20.07
C PRO A 157 -1.08 -4.98 20.13
N GLN A 158 -0.38 -5.95 20.74
CA GLN A 158 1.08 -6.01 20.71
C GLN A 158 1.59 -6.59 19.39
N ILE A 159 2.55 -5.90 18.78
CA ILE A 159 3.20 -6.28 17.53
C ILE A 159 4.63 -6.77 17.80
N GLY A 160 5.04 -7.85 17.16
CA GLY A 160 6.43 -8.30 17.12
C GLY A 160 7.12 -7.93 15.81
N LEU A 161 8.44 -8.04 15.78
CA LEU A 161 9.24 -8.04 14.55
C LEU A 161 9.68 -9.49 14.26
N SER A 162 9.33 -10.01 13.08
CA SER A 162 9.70 -11.36 12.61
C SER A 162 10.90 -11.34 11.68
N GLY A 163 11.15 -10.23 10.99
CA GLY A 163 12.22 -10.10 10.03
C GLY A 163 12.34 -8.71 9.45
N VAL A 164 13.46 -8.46 8.79
CA VAL A 164 13.73 -7.26 7.98
C VAL A 164 14.40 -7.73 6.69
N VAL A 165 13.93 -7.23 5.55
CA VAL A 165 14.63 -7.33 4.26
C VAL A 165 15.32 -6.00 4.03
N GLN A 166 16.62 -6.03 3.75
CA GLN A 166 17.41 -4.84 3.46
C GLN A 166 17.67 -4.73 1.96
N ALA A 167 18.05 -3.54 1.50
CA ALA A 167 18.42 -3.29 0.11
C ALA A 167 19.44 -4.32 -0.45
N SER A 168 20.41 -4.72 0.38
CA SER A 168 21.41 -5.72 0.00
C SER A 168 20.87 -7.15 -0.18
N ASP A 169 19.67 -7.44 0.32
CA ASP A 169 19.00 -8.74 0.16
C ASP A 169 18.26 -8.87 -1.17
N THR A 170 17.96 -7.74 -1.83
CA THR A 170 17.29 -7.66 -3.14
C THR A 170 18.17 -6.90 -4.15
N PRO A 171 19.37 -7.41 -4.48
CA PRO A 171 20.32 -6.68 -5.32
C PRO A 171 19.81 -6.34 -6.73
N CYS A 172 18.73 -6.97 -7.22
CA CYS A 172 18.19 -6.76 -8.56
C CYS A 172 17.04 -5.75 -8.65
N GLY A 173 16.52 -5.29 -7.52
CA GLY A 173 15.37 -4.39 -7.47
C GLY A 173 15.49 -3.42 -6.31
N SER A 174 14.69 -2.36 -6.37
CA SER A 174 14.57 -1.41 -5.28
C SER A 174 13.16 -0.85 -5.20
N ALA A 175 12.89 -0.07 -4.16
CA ALA A 175 11.61 0.56 -3.91
C ALA A 175 10.48 -0.48 -3.77
N PRO A 176 10.42 -1.18 -2.62
CA PRO A 176 9.38 -2.17 -2.36
C PRO A 176 8.02 -1.49 -2.37
N ASP A 177 7.13 -2.00 -3.21
CA ASP A 177 5.81 -1.43 -3.43
C ASP A 177 4.72 -2.36 -2.87
N ALA A 178 4.09 -3.21 -3.68
CA ALA A 178 2.95 -4.02 -3.27
C ALA A 178 3.31 -5.41 -2.73
N PHE A 179 2.44 -5.95 -1.87
CA PHE A 179 2.62 -7.27 -1.24
C PHE A 179 1.39 -8.16 -1.38
N GLN A 180 1.60 -9.42 -1.77
CA GLN A 180 0.59 -10.47 -1.72
C GLN A 180 1.10 -11.66 -0.92
N VAL A 181 0.49 -11.89 0.25
CA VAL A 181 0.80 -13.05 1.10
C VAL A 181 0.07 -14.29 0.58
N LEU A 182 0.80 -15.40 0.50
CA LEU A 182 0.34 -16.70 0.04
C LEU A 182 -0.17 -17.56 1.20
N SER A 183 -0.86 -18.64 0.86
CA SER A 183 -1.37 -19.64 1.80
C SER A 183 -0.27 -20.35 2.62
N ASP A 184 0.97 -20.37 2.14
CA ASP A 184 2.12 -20.92 2.86
C ASP A 184 2.80 -19.91 3.80
N GLY A 185 2.28 -18.69 3.91
CA GLY A 185 2.79 -17.61 4.75
C GLY A 185 4.01 -16.88 4.17
N THR A 186 4.47 -17.21 2.96
CA THR A 186 5.42 -16.40 2.19
C THR A 186 4.68 -15.27 1.47
N ALA A 187 5.40 -14.23 1.05
CA ALA A 187 4.83 -13.15 0.25
C ALA A 187 5.56 -13.03 -1.09
N TYR A 188 4.82 -12.62 -2.12
CA TYR A 188 5.43 -11.91 -3.25
C TYR A 188 5.37 -10.42 -3.03
N MET A 189 6.42 -9.75 -3.47
CA MET A 189 6.58 -8.31 -3.47
C MET A 189 6.92 -7.84 -4.88
N SER A 190 6.35 -6.71 -5.28
CA SER A 190 6.85 -5.95 -6.43
C SER A 190 7.90 -4.95 -5.96
N ALA A 191 9.06 -4.95 -6.63
CA ALA A 191 10.02 -3.86 -6.54
C ALA A 191 9.86 -3.04 -7.82
N VAL A 192 9.33 -1.82 -7.70
CA VAL A 192 9.01 -0.99 -8.88
C VAL A 192 10.28 -0.44 -9.53
N GLY A 193 11.35 -0.29 -8.74
CA GLY A 193 12.66 0.20 -9.14
C GLY A 193 13.63 -0.88 -9.58
N GLY A 194 14.58 -0.52 -10.43
CA GLY A 194 15.75 -1.34 -10.77
C GLY A 194 16.75 -1.52 -9.62
N PRO A 195 17.89 -2.19 -9.85
CA PRO A 195 18.91 -2.42 -8.82
C PRO A 195 19.45 -1.10 -8.28
N ASP A 196 19.81 -1.04 -6.99
CA ASP A 196 20.39 0.16 -6.36
C ASP A 196 21.54 0.78 -7.17
N VAL A 197 22.38 -0.08 -7.73
CA VAL A 197 23.52 0.30 -8.56
C VAL A 197 23.26 -0.07 -10.02
N THR A 198 23.47 0.89 -10.92
CA THR A 198 23.40 0.69 -12.36
C THR A 198 24.33 -0.43 -12.84
N GLY A 199 23.84 -1.28 -13.75
CA GLY A 199 24.61 -2.33 -14.40
C GLY A 199 23.91 -3.70 -14.39
N PRO A 200 24.65 -4.78 -14.67
CA PRO A 200 24.06 -6.12 -14.76
C PRO A 200 23.71 -6.65 -13.37
N CYS A 201 22.46 -7.09 -13.19
CA CYS A 201 22.06 -7.90 -12.05
C CYS A 201 21.72 -9.34 -12.44
N ARG A 202 22.10 -10.30 -11.59
CA ARG A 202 21.85 -11.73 -11.77
C ARG A 202 20.76 -12.19 -10.80
N TYR A 203 19.59 -12.52 -11.35
CA TYR A 203 18.46 -13.08 -10.62
C TYR A 203 18.72 -14.52 -10.15
N SER A 204 17.91 -15.00 -9.20
CA SER A 204 18.07 -16.34 -8.60
C SER A 204 18.02 -17.48 -9.63
N GLY A 205 17.21 -17.32 -10.68
CA GLY A 205 17.14 -18.26 -11.81
C GLY A 205 18.33 -18.21 -12.78
N GLY A 206 19.36 -17.41 -12.49
CA GLY A 206 20.58 -17.26 -13.29
C GLY A 206 20.47 -16.29 -14.47
N GLN A 207 19.28 -15.76 -14.75
CA GLN A 207 19.06 -14.72 -15.75
C GLN A 207 19.78 -13.42 -15.37
N ILE A 208 20.19 -12.63 -16.37
CA ILE A 208 20.81 -11.32 -16.17
C ILE A 208 19.96 -10.25 -16.86
N ARG A 209 19.80 -9.09 -16.24
CA ARG A 209 19.28 -7.85 -16.85
C ARG A 209 20.19 -6.68 -16.50
N GLU A 210 20.28 -5.71 -17.41
CA GLU A 210 20.91 -4.43 -17.12
C GLU A 210 19.87 -3.52 -16.46
N GLY A 211 20.22 -2.94 -15.32
CA GLY A 211 19.41 -1.96 -14.62
C GLY A 211 20.02 -0.57 -14.63
N ASN A 212 19.19 0.46 -14.55
CA ASN A 212 19.63 1.86 -14.63
C ASN A 212 19.71 2.55 -13.24
N GLY A 213 19.70 1.80 -12.15
CA GLY A 213 19.88 2.30 -10.78
C GLY A 213 18.59 2.36 -9.95
N PHE A 214 18.75 2.73 -8.66
CA PHE A 214 17.68 2.86 -7.68
C PHE A 214 16.44 3.57 -8.24
N ALA A 215 15.24 3.05 -7.93
CA ALA A 215 13.95 3.59 -8.33
C ALA A 215 13.76 3.77 -9.86
N GLY A 216 14.62 3.13 -10.66
CA GLY A 216 14.58 3.15 -12.13
C GLY A 216 13.94 1.89 -12.72
N SER A 217 14.53 1.32 -13.76
CA SER A 217 14.11 0.12 -14.46
C SER A 217 15.29 -0.84 -14.74
N PRO A 218 15.00 -2.13 -15.01
CA PRO A 218 13.71 -2.77 -14.81
C PRO A 218 13.50 -3.13 -13.33
N GLY A 219 12.28 -2.98 -12.84
CA GLY A 219 11.88 -3.56 -11.56
C GLY A 219 11.73 -5.09 -11.62
N GLU A 220 11.28 -5.68 -10.52
CA GLU A 220 11.27 -7.13 -10.34
C GLU A 220 10.18 -7.67 -9.41
N ILE A 221 10.12 -9.00 -9.32
CA ILE A 221 9.28 -9.75 -8.38
C ILE A 221 10.18 -10.48 -7.39
N VAL A 222 9.95 -10.25 -6.11
CA VAL A 222 10.71 -10.87 -5.02
C VAL A 222 9.79 -11.78 -4.21
N ARG A 223 10.27 -12.96 -3.83
CA ARG A 223 9.60 -13.84 -2.87
C ARG A 223 10.27 -13.76 -1.51
N ILE A 224 9.50 -13.48 -0.47
CA ILE A 224 9.99 -13.25 0.88
C ILE A 224 9.35 -14.25 1.86
N GLY A 225 10.16 -14.87 2.71
CA GLY A 225 9.69 -15.76 3.77
C GLY A 225 9.07 -15.01 4.95
N PRO A 226 8.32 -15.68 5.85
CA PRO A 226 7.71 -15.07 7.03
C PRO A 226 8.70 -14.53 8.07
N ASN A 227 9.99 -14.80 7.89
CA ASN A 227 11.08 -14.29 8.72
C ASN A 227 11.90 -13.19 8.02
N GLY A 228 11.42 -12.63 6.91
CA GLY A 228 12.14 -11.63 6.13
C GLY A 228 13.28 -12.20 5.28
N LYS A 229 13.42 -13.52 5.14
CA LYS A 229 14.43 -14.10 4.24
C LYS A 229 13.97 -13.97 2.78
N VAL A 230 14.77 -13.34 1.92
CA VAL A 230 14.57 -13.40 0.46
C VAL A 230 14.79 -14.84 -0.03
N LEU A 231 13.78 -15.39 -0.68
CA LEU A 231 13.76 -16.76 -1.20
C LEU A 231 14.11 -16.82 -2.69
N SER A 232 13.68 -15.81 -3.46
CA SER A 232 13.99 -15.69 -4.88
C SER A 232 13.71 -14.29 -5.41
N GLU A 233 14.52 -13.85 -6.37
CA GLU A 233 14.33 -12.68 -7.22
C GLU A 233 14.05 -13.14 -8.66
N ALA A 234 13.08 -12.53 -9.33
CA ALA A 234 12.70 -12.85 -10.71
C ALA A 234 12.50 -11.60 -11.57
N PRO A 235 13.06 -11.56 -12.80
CA PRO A 235 12.98 -10.38 -13.66
C PRO A 235 11.55 -10.15 -14.14
N ALA A 236 11.06 -8.91 -14.01
CA ALA A 236 9.83 -8.49 -14.66
C ALA A 236 10.06 -8.10 -16.14
N ALA A 237 11.28 -7.72 -16.51
CA ALA A 237 11.64 -7.38 -17.88
C ALA A 237 11.75 -8.60 -18.82
N THR A 238 11.35 -8.39 -20.08
CA THR A 238 11.61 -9.32 -21.17
C THR A 238 13.13 -9.47 -21.38
N LYS A 239 13.55 -10.54 -22.06
CA LYS A 239 14.98 -10.77 -22.32
C LYS A 239 15.46 -9.97 -23.54
N GLU A 240 14.59 -9.82 -24.52
CA GLU A 240 14.89 -9.20 -25.83
C GLU A 240 14.72 -7.67 -25.83
N GLY A 241 14.30 -7.08 -24.71
CA GLY A 241 13.92 -5.67 -24.62
C GLY A 241 12.50 -5.41 -25.12
N GLU A 242 11.99 -4.23 -24.80
CA GLU A 242 10.70 -3.69 -25.22
C GLU A 242 10.91 -2.48 -26.17
N ASP A 243 9.83 -1.95 -26.75
CA ASP A 243 9.96 -0.84 -27.71
C ASP A 243 10.49 0.43 -27.03
N PRO A 244 11.66 0.99 -27.41
CA PRO A 244 12.26 2.16 -26.76
C PRO A 244 11.41 3.42 -26.81
N LYS A 245 10.53 3.57 -27.81
CA LYS A 245 9.63 4.73 -27.90
C LYS A 245 8.52 4.66 -26.87
N LEU A 246 8.08 3.45 -26.59
CA LEU A 246 6.94 3.17 -25.73
C LEU A 246 7.37 2.82 -24.31
N CYS A 247 8.64 2.44 -24.13
CA CYS A 247 9.29 2.12 -22.87
C CYS A 247 10.57 2.95 -22.69
N PRO A 248 10.48 4.29 -22.68
CA PRO A 248 11.64 5.13 -22.40
C PRO A 248 12.16 4.89 -20.99
N ASN A 249 13.48 4.88 -20.81
CA ASN A 249 14.13 4.73 -19.51
C ASN A 249 15.07 5.91 -19.26
N VAL A 250 15.19 6.37 -18.00
CA VAL A 250 16.00 7.53 -17.63
C VAL A 250 16.92 7.19 -16.44
N PRO A 251 18.24 6.98 -16.65
CA PRO A 251 18.94 6.91 -17.93
C PRO A 251 18.50 5.73 -18.82
N ALA A 252 18.78 5.85 -20.13
CA ALA A 252 18.41 4.84 -21.11
C ALA A 252 19.13 3.50 -20.85
N LEU A 253 18.38 2.41 -20.97
CA LEU A 253 18.90 1.05 -20.90
C LEU A 253 19.36 0.57 -22.28
N PRO A 254 20.38 -0.32 -22.37
CA PRO A 254 20.72 -1.01 -23.60
C PRO A 254 19.57 -1.86 -24.15
N GLN A 255 18.79 -2.46 -23.25
CA GLN A 255 17.54 -3.15 -23.56
C GLN A 255 16.41 -2.39 -22.87
N PRO A 256 15.61 -1.60 -23.61
CA PRO A 256 14.52 -0.82 -23.05
C PRO A 256 13.52 -1.72 -22.34
N SER A 257 12.89 -1.20 -21.28
CA SER A 257 11.95 -1.96 -20.48
C SER A 257 10.84 -1.07 -19.95
N CYS A 258 9.59 -1.52 -20.10
CA CYS A 258 8.44 -0.94 -19.42
C CYS A 258 8.26 -1.52 -18.02
N ALA A 259 9.14 -2.44 -17.58
CA ALA A 259 8.99 -3.16 -16.33
C ALA A 259 9.24 -2.23 -15.13
N ASN A 260 8.15 -1.81 -14.51
CA ASN A 260 8.08 -1.06 -13.27
C ASN A 260 6.89 -1.63 -12.49
N PRO A 261 6.94 -2.93 -12.08
CA PRO A 261 5.82 -3.60 -11.46
C PRO A 261 5.40 -2.84 -10.20
N HIS A 262 4.12 -2.49 -10.12
CA HIS A 262 3.52 -1.74 -9.02
C HIS A 262 2.52 -2.64 -8.30
N GLY A 263 1.21 -2.49 -8.55
CA GLY A 263 0.20 -3.38 -8.03
C GLY A 263 0.47 -4.84 -8.39
N LEU A 264 0.31 -5.75 -7.41
CA LEU A 264 0.68 -7.16 -7.54
C LEU A 264 -0.38 -8.05 -6.89
N GLN A 265 -0.94 -9.00 -7.65
CA GLN A 265 -1.88 -9.99 -7.10
C GLN A 265 -1.63 -11.40 -7.61
N VAL A 266 -2.13 -12.38 -6.87
CA VAL A 266 -1.86 -13.80 -7.11
C VAL A 266 -3.14 -14.63 -7.10
N ARG A 267 -3.24 -15.55 -8.07
CA ARG A 267 -4.18 -16.67 -8.08
C ARG A 267 -3.43 -17.98 -7.97
N GLU A 268 -3.29 -18.46 -6.73
CA GLU A 268 -2.55 -19.67 -6.41
C GLU A 268 -3.13 -20.92 -7.08
N ASP A 269 -4.46 -21.01 -7.17
CA ASP A 269 -5.19 -22.09 -7.84
C ASP A 269 -4.96 -22.11 -9.36
N LEU A 270 -4.67 -20.95 -9.96
CA LEU A 270 -4.36 -20.81 -11.39
C LEU A 270 -2.85 -20.83 -11.66
N ASN A 271 -2.02 -20.81 -10.62
CA ASN A 271 -0.58 -20.55 -10.70
C ASN A 271 -0.28 -19.29 -11.53
N ARG A 272 -0.98 -18.20 -11.23
CA ARG A 272 -0.78 -16.91 -11.90
C ARG A 272 -0.46 -15.81 -10.90
N LEU A 273 0.51 -14.99 -11.27
CA LEU A 273 0.76 -13.69 -10.65
C LEU A 273 0.57 -12.64 -11.74
N ILE A 274 -0.06 -11.52 -11.37
CA ILE A 274 -0.27 -10.37 -12.24
C ILE A 274 0.37 -9.13 -11.61
N THR A 275 0.99 -8.30 -12.44
CA THR A 275 1.38 -6.94 -12.06
C THR A 275 0.96 -5.93 -13.11
N SER A 276 0.65 -4.71 -12.68
CA SER A 276 0.63 -3.50 -13.51
C SER A 276 2.02 -2.87 -13.49
N ASP A 277 2.38 -2.13 -14.54
CA ASP A 277 3.56 -1.28 -14.53
C ASP A 277 3.14 0.19 -14.37
N PHE A 278 3.75 0.93 -13.44
CA PHE A 278 3.36 2.31 -13.13
C PHE A 278 4.32 3.37 -13.72
N VAL A 279 5.53 3.51 -13.17
CA VAL A 279 6.49 4.56 -13.54
C VAL A 279 7.90 4.21 -13.06
N GLU A 280 8.94 4.82 -13.66
CA GLU A 280 10.25 4.95 -12.97
C GLU A 280 10.09 6.00 -11.85
N LEU A 281 9.96 5.56 -10.59
CA LEU A 281 9.65 6.44 -9.44
C LEU A 281 10.54 7.68 -9.32
N ARG A 282 11.82 7.57 -9.68
CA ARG A 282 12.77 8.71 -9.61
C ARG A 282 12.58 9.76 -10.70
N THR A 283 11.79 9.46 -11.73
CA THR A 283 11.70 10.26 -12.95
C THR A 283 10.38 11.01 -12.97
N PRO A 284 10.40 12.36 -12.98
CA PRO A 284 9.17 13.11 -13.14
C PRO A 284 8.59 12.87 -14.54
N ILE A 285 7.27 12.72 -14.63
CA ILE A 285 6.57 12.52 -15.89
C ILE A 285 6.45 13.90 -16.57
N VAL A 286 7.46 14.27 -17.35
CA VAL A 286 7.50 15.54 -18.09
C VAL A 286 7.82 15.25 -19.55
N ASP A 287 7.12 15.92 -20.46
CA ASP A 287 7.31 15.90 -21.93
C ASP A 287 7.15 14.54 -22.64
N ASN A 288 7.06 13.42 -21.93
CA ASN A 288 6.88 12.10 -22.51
C ASN A 288 5.84 11.25 -21.75
N PRO A 289 4.63 11.06 -22.30
CA PRO A 289 3.57 10.31 -21.65
C PRO A 289 3.87 8.82 -21.49
N ASN A 290 4.83 8.26 -22.25
CA ASN A 290 5.23 6.86 -22.10
C ASN A 290 6.10 6.59 -20.86
N LEU A 291 6.45 7.62 -20.09
CA LEU A 291 7.02 7.46 -18.75
C LEU A 291 5.97 6.95 -17.75
N ALA A 292 4.71 7.34 -17.92
CA ALA A 292 3.57 6.69 -17.29
C ALA A 292 3.25 5.39 -18.06
N ARG A 293 3.58 4.26 -17.45
CA ARG A 293 3.48 2.95 -18.07
C ARG A 293 2.02 2.53 -18.21
N ASP A 294 1.77 1.72 -19.24
CA ASP A 294 0.44 1.24 -19.65
C ASP A 294 0.42 -0.28 -19.82
N THR A 295 1.38 -0.97 -19.21
CA THR A 295 1.59 -2.40 -19.40
C THR A 295 1.16 -3.22 -18.19
N VAL A 296 0.73 -4.45 -18.49
CA VAL A 296 0.30 -5.45 -17.51
C VAL A 296 1.07 -6.74 -17.79
N ARG A 297 1.65 -7.33 -16.75
CA ARG A 297 2.49 -8.52 -16.84
C ARG A 297 1.81 -9.68 -16.14
N ILE A 298 1.89 -10.87 -16.73
CA ILE A 298 1.39 -12.10 -16.13
C ILE A 298 2.52 -13.12 -16.07
N PHE A 299 2.66 -13.76 -14.92
CA PHE A 299 3.70 -14.74 -14.63
C PHE A 299 3.08 -16.10 -14.32
N ASP A 300 3.79 -17.15 -14.73
CA ASP A 300 3.61 -18.50 -14.24
C ASP A 300 4.37 -18.65 -12.93
N ILE A 301 3.67 -19.05 -11.88
CA ILE A 301 4.25 -19.27 -10.55
C ILE A 301 4.12 -20.73 -10.11
N SER A 302 3.92 -21.67 -11.05
CA SER A 302 3.83 -23.10 -10.74
C SER A 302 5.04 -23.60 -9.95
N ASP A 303 6.23 -23.04 -10.19
CA ASP A 303 7.32 -22.99 -9.23
C ASP A 303 7.32 -21.63 -8.53
N ARG A 304 7.01 -21.64 -7.23
CA ARG A 304 6.91 -20.40 -6.44
C ARG A 304 8.25 -19.67 -6.30
N ASN A 305 9.39 -20.36 -6.40
CA ASN A 305 10.72 -19.72 -6.35
C ASN A 305 11.27 -19.32 -7.73
N ALA A 306 10.50 -19.54 -8.80
CA ALA A 306 10.90 -19.17 -10.14
C ALA A 306 9.73 -18.60 -10.97
N PRO A 307 9.13 -17.46 -10.56
CA PRO A 307 8.16 -16.76 -11.40
C PRO A 307 8.70 -16.55 -12.82
N ARG A 308 7.90 -16.95 -13.81
CA ARG A 308 8.27 -16.86 -15.22
C ARG A 308 7.27 -16.00 -15.99
N LEU A 309 7.74 -14.88 -16.53
CA LEU A 309 6.93 -14.00 -17.36
C LEU A 309 6.34 -14.76 -18.55
N LEU A 310 5.01 -14.73 -18.67
CA LEU A 310 4.23 -15.36 -19.73
C LEU A 310 3.82 -14.37 -20.80
N SER A 311 3.39 -13.18 -20.39
CA SER A 311 2.86 -12.16 -21.30
C SER A 311 3.05 -10.77 -20.74
N VAL A 312 3.30 -9.83 -21.65
CA VAL A 312 3.15 -8.40 -21.44
C VAL A 312 2.02 -7.94 -22.34
N SER A 313 1.03 -7.26 -21.77
CA SER A 313 -0.09 -6.67 -22.50
C SER A 313 -0.04 -5.17 -22.32
N ARG A 314 -0.38 -4.41 -23.38
CA ARG A 314 -0.64 -2.98 -23.26
C ARG A 314 -2.14 -2.75 -23.12
N LEU A 315 -2.52 -1.87 -22.21
CA LEU A 315 -3.89 -1.40 -22.06
C LEU A 315 -4.31 -0.60 -23.31
N PRO A 316 -5.47 -0.87 -23.90
CA PRO A 316 -5.95 -0.12 -25.06
C PRO A 316 -6.35 1.30 -24.66
N ALA A 317 -6.33 2.25 -25.59
CA ALA A 317 -6.93 3.56 -25.38
C ALA A 317 -8.47 3.47 -25.34
N GLY A 318 -9.10 4.40 -24.63
CA GLY A 318 -10.54 4.55 -24.55
C GLY A 318 -11.06 5.61 -25.54
N PRO A 319 -12.31 6.09 -25.33
CA PRO A 319 -12.96 7.05 -26.22
C PRO A 319 -12.71 8.52 -25.87
N ARG A 320 -12.02 8.83 -24.76
CA ARG A 320 -11.66 10.21 -24.41
C ARG A 320 -10.65 10.77 -25.41
N ASN A 321 -10.72 12.08 -25.55
CA ASN A 321 -9.77 12.84 -26.35
C ASN A 321 -9.03 13.77 -25.39
N ASP A 322 -8.08 13.20 -24.66
CA ASP A 322 -7.39 13.88 -23.57
C ASP A 322 -6.48 14.98 -24.11
N ALA A 323 -6.60 16.18 -23.51
CA ALA A 323 -5.77 17.32 -23.88
C ALA A 323 -4.31 17.11 -23.44
N ASP A 324 -4.11 16.41 -22.32
CA ASP A 324 -2.81 15.96 -21.85
C ASP A 324 -2.68 14.45 -22.06
N LEU A 325 -1.72 14.04 -22.90
CA LEU A 325 -1.48 12.63 -23.17
C LEU A 325 -0.88 11.88 -21.97
N ASN A 326 -0.40 12.58 -20.93
CA ASN A 326 0.04 11.98 -19.67
C ASN A 326 -1.12 11.41 -18.86
N THR A 327 -2.34 11.92 -19.06
CA THR A 327 -3.56 11.51 -18.36
C THR A 327 -4.52 10.72 -19.25
N ALA A 328 -4.05 10.26 -20.42
CA ALA A 328 -4.85 9.39 -21.28
C ALA A 328 -5.21 8.08 -20.57
N GLU A 329 -6.34 7.47 -20.93
CA GLU A 329 -6.95 6.37 -20.17
C GLU A 329 -6.01 5.20 -19.80
N PRO A 330 -5.09 4.74 -20.66
CA PRO A 330 -4.23 3.61 -20.32
C PRO A 330 -3.03 4.00 -19.44
N ARG A 331 -2.81 5.29 -19.16
CA ARG A 331 -1.58 5.80 -18.52
C ARG A 331 -1.59 5.63 -17.01
N GLY A 332 -0.43 5.22 -16.49
CA GLY A 332 -0.21 5.05 -15.06
C GLY A 332 -0.99 3.85 -14.52
N ALA A 333 -0.79 2.67 -15.10
CA ALA A 333 -1.39 1.44 -14.56
C ALA A 333 -0.86 1.20 -13.14
N MET A 334 -1.69 1.47 -12.14
CA MET A 334 -1.25 1.57 -10.75
C MET A 334 -1.58 0.28 -10.01
N GLU A 335 -2.86 0.02 -9.73
CA GLU A 335 -3.24 -1.16 -8.96
C GLU A 335 -3.96 -2.24 -9.77
N THR A 336 -3.76 -3.48 -9.31
CA THR A 336 -4.40 -4.67 -9.90
C THR A 336 -5.42 -5.27 -8.96
N GLY A 337 -6.47 -5.84 -9.53
CA GLY A 337 -7.50 -6.63 -8.84
C GLY A 337 -7.62 -8.01 -9.45
N VAL A 338 -7.83 -9.08 -8.68
CA VAL A 338 -8.17 -10.40 -9.24
C VAL A 338 -9.52 -10.88 -8.74
N THR A 339 -10.24 -11.62 -9.57
CA THR A 339 -11.36 -12.44 -9.08
C THR A 339 -10.84 -13.55 -8.18
N HIS A 340 -11.61 -14.02 -7.20
CA HIS A 340 -11.20 -15.00 -6.19
C HIS A 340 -11.89 -16.36 -6.33
N GLN A 341 -13.08 -16.41 -6.93
CA GLN A 341 -13.83 -17.67 -7.05
C GLN A 341 -13.21 -18.56 -8.15
N PRO A 342 -13.11 -19.89 -7.96
CA PRO A 342 -12.45 -20.79 -8.91
C PRO A 342 -13.01 -20.75 -10.34
N ARG A 343 -14.31 -20.44 -10.48
CA ARG A 343 -14.99 -20.31 -11.78
C ARG A 343 -14.65 -19.03 -12.54
N HIS A 344 -14.17 -18.01 -11.84
CA HIS A 344 -13.73 -16.75 -12.43
C HIS A 344 -12.21 -16.75 -12.53
N ARG A 345 -11.70 -16.33 -13.69
CA ARG A 345 -10.26 -16.26 -13.97
C ARG A 345 -9.86 -14.85 -14.38
N GLY A 346 -10.73 -13.88 -14.14
CA GLY A 346 -10.54 -12.52 -14.60
C GLY A 346 -9.68 -11.71 -13.63
N ALA A 347 -9.14 -10.62 -14.17
CA ALA A 347 -8.40 -9.61 -13.42
C ALA A 347 -8.75 -8.22 -13.93
N PHE A 348 -8.48 -7.24 -13.09
CA PHE A 348 -8.74 -5.83 -13.25
C PHE A 348 -7.43 -5.04 -13.10
N VAL A 349 -7.37 -3.88 -13.75
CA VAL A 349 -6.29 -2.91 -13.57
C VAL A 349 -6.92 -1.52 -13.52
N ALA A 350 -6.60 -0.74 -12.51
CA ALA A 350 -6.95 0.66 -12.43
C ALA A 350 -5.77 1.53 -12.92
N THR A 351 -6.07 2.62 -13.61
CA THR A 351 -5.07 3.58 -14.06
C THR A 351 -5.20 4.87 -13.28
N SER A 352 -4.09 5.37 -12.73
CA SER A 352 -4.06 6.60 -11.96
C SER A 352 -3.94 7.84 -12.84
N GLY A 353 -3.26 7.72 -13.99
CA GLY A 353 -3.20 8.78 -14.99
C GLY A 353 -4.51 8.87 -15.74
N GLY A 354 -5.10 7.73 -16.08
CA GLY A 354 -6.36 7.65 -16.80
C GLY A 354 -7.61 7.90 -15.95
N GLY A 355 -7.76 7.27 -14.79
CA GLY A 355 -9.02 7.26 -14.04
C GLY A 355 -10.05 6.29 -14.62
N VAL A 356 -9.59 5.08 -14.97
CA VAL A 356 -10.46 4.02 -15.52
C VAL A 356 -10.10 2.64 -14.96
N ILE A 357 -11.04 1.70 -15.11
CA ILE A 357 -10.85 0.28 -14.80
C ILE A 357 -10.86 -0.54 -16.09
N TYR A 358 -9.78 -1.29 -16.28
CA TYR A 358 -9.67 -2.32 -17.31
C TYR A 358 -10.01 -3.71 -16.75
N TYR A 359 -10.49 -4.60 -17.63
CA TYR A 359 -10.77 -6.00 -17.31
C TYR A 359 -10.28 -6.97 -18.39
N THR A 360 -9.78 -8.12 -17.93
CA THR A 360 -9.61 -9.30 -18.76
C THR A 360 -10.34 -10.50 -18.15
N PRO A 361 -11.07 -11.32 -18.92
CA PRO A 361 -11.87 -12.41 -18.36
C PRO A 361 -11.07 -13.66 -17.96
N ASP A 362 -9.85 -13.82 -18.48
CA ASP A 362 -9.03 -15.01 -18.22
C ASP A 362 -7.53 -14.72 -18.29
N ILE A 363 -6.90 -14.58 -17.12
CA ILE A 363 -5.44 -14.41 -16.97
C ILE A 363 -4.63 -15.67 -17.32
N THR A 364 -5.30 -16.80 -17.58
CA THR A 364 -4.64 -18.02 -18.06
C THR A 364 -4.59 -18.11 -19.58
N ALA A 365 -5.29 -17.21 -20.29
CA ALA A 365 -5.25 -17.15 -21.74
C ALA A 365 -3.83 -16.84 -22.25
N LYS A 366 -3.45 -17.45 -23.38
CA LYS A 366 -2.13 -17.19 -24.01
C LYS A 366 -1.93 -15.73 -24.42
N LYS A 367 -3.02 -15.04 -24.73
CA LYS A 367 -3.07 -13.62 -25.09
C LYS A 367 -4.29 -13.00 -24.38
N PRO A 368 -4.15 -12.62 -23.10
CA PRO A 368 -5.21 -11.95 -22.36
C PRO A 368 -5.66 -10.71 -23.13
N ARG A 369 -6.98 -10.48 -23.17
CA ARG A 369 -7.55 -9.30 -23.83
C ARG A 369 -8.07 -8.36 -22.77
N TRP A 370 -7.47 -7.18 -22.70
CA TRP A 370 -7.86 -6.08 -21.82
C TRP A 370 -8.84 -5.15 -22.54
N ARG A 371 -9.81 -4.64 -21.79
CA ARG A 371 -10.83 -3.67 -22.24
C ARG A 371 -11.09 -2.71 -21.09
N GLU A 372 -11.28 -1.45 -21.40
CA GLU A 372 -11.86 -0.51 -20.44
C GLU A 372 -13.32 -0.92 -20.19
N VAL A 373 -13.71 -1.10 -18.94
CA VAL A 373 -15.07 -1.54 -18.56
C VAL A 373 -15.79 -0.56 -17.65
N PHE A 374 -15.08 0.45 -17.16
CA PHE A 374 -15.64 1.51 -16.32
C PHE A 374 -14.71 2.73 -16.33
N ASP A 375 -15.30 3.92 -16.39
CA ASP A 375 -14.59 5.20 -16.24
C ASP A 375 -15.07 5.89 -14.95
N ASP A 376 -14.12 6.41 -14.17
CA ASP A 376 -14.39 6.98 -12.85
C ASP A 376 -15.29 8.23 -12.93
N ALA A 377 -15.34 8.91 -14.07
CA ALA A 377 -16.27 10.01 -14.32
C ALA A 377 -17.74 9.57 -14.19
N THR A 378 -18.06 8.29 -14.44
CA THR A 378 -19.40 7.72 -14.18
C THR A 378 -19.73 7.72 -12.69
N ALA A 379 -18.76 7.40 -11.82
CA ALA A 379 -18.96 7.46 -10.36
C ALA A 379 -19.04 8.91 -9.88
N PHE A 380 -18.18 9.80 -10.39
CA PHE A 380 -18.26 11.23 -10.10
C PHE A 380 -19.58 11.85 -10.53
N LYS A 381 -20.15 11.44 -11.68
CA LYS A 381 -21.45 11.93 -12.15
C LYS A 381 -22.57 11.69 -11.14
N SER A 382 -22.50 10.57 -10.42
CA SER A 382 -23.48 10.22 -9.39
C SER A 382 -23.41 11.12 -8.15
N LEU A 383 -22.21 11.61 -7.82
CA LEU A 383 -21.97 12.53 -6.70
C LEU A 383 -22.20 13.99 -7.10
N PHE A 384 -21.76 14.34 -8.30
CA PHE A 384 -21.69 15.69 -8.85
C PHE A 384 -22.34 15.72 -10.25
N PRO A 385 -23.70 15.76 -10.32
CA PRO A 385 -24.41 15.73 -11.59
C PRO A 385 -24.26 17.02 -12.41
N LYS A 386 -23.79 18.11 -11.80
CA LYS A 386 -23.40 19.36 -12.44
C LYS A 386 -21.89 19.54 -12.26
N ASP A 387 -21.22 20.10 -13.26
CA ASP A 387 -19.77 20.31 -13.26
C ASP A 387 -19.01 19.02 -12.85
N THR A 388 -19.41 17.91 -13.50
CA THR A 388 -18.89 16.58 -13.20
C THR A 388 -17.38 16.53 -13.44
N PRO A 389 -16.58 16.10 -12.45
CA PRO A 389 -15.17 15.81 -12.65
C PRO A 389 -14.92 14.87 -13.84
N THR A 390 -13.85 15.11 -14.58
CA THR A 390 -13.51 14.46 -15.85
C THR A 390 -12.68 13.18 -15.71
N SER A 391 -12.32 12.80 -14.47
CA SER A 391 -11.46 11.63 -14.09
C SER A 391 -10.04 11.59 -14.66
N ASP A 392 -9.68 12.43 -15.64
CA ASP A 392 -8.31 12.47 -16.15
C ASP A 392 -7.33 12.95 -15.06
N GLY A 393 -6.32 12.13 -14.79
CA GLY A 393 -5.35 12.37 -13.72
C GLY A 393 -5.96 12.38 -12.33
N ASP A 394 -7.09 11.69 -12.11
CA ASP A 394 -7.75 11.60 -10.80
C ASP A 394 -6.95 10.83 -9.74
N ALA A 395 -5.90 10.15 -10.18
CA ALA A 395 -5.08 9.27 -9.37
C ALA A 395 -5.88 8.12 -8.74
N GLY A 396 -6.68 7.41 -9.55
CA GLY A 396 -7.22 6.09 -9.24
C GLY A 396 -6.14 5.15 -8.69
N SER A 397 -6.25 4.80 -7.41
CA SER A 397 -5.08 4.45 -6.60
C SER A 397 -5.13 3.09 -5.93
N TRP A 398 -6.33 2.52 -5.73
CA TRP A 398 -6.47 1.19 -5.15
C TRP A 398 -7.73 0.51 -5.67
N VAL A 399 -7.62 -0.74 -6.12
CA VAL A 399 -8.74 -1.53 -6.66
C VAL A 399 -8.75 -2.94 -6.12
N GLN A 400 -9.85 -3.39 -5.52
CA GLN A 400 -9.98 -4.75 -4.98
C GLN A 400 -11.34 -5.37 -5.24
N VAL A 401 -11.36 -6.68 -5.50
CA VAL A 401 -12.59 -7.46 -5.67
C VAL A 401 -12.96 -8.10 -4.34
N SER A 402 -14.25 -8.15 -3.99
CA SER A 402 -14.70 -8.87 -2.80
C SER A 402 -14.37 -10.36 -2.92
N PRO A 403 -14.03 -11.08 -1.83
CA PRO A 403 -13.71 -12.51 -1.93
C PRO A 403 -14.84 -13.39 -2.50
N ASP A 404 -16.09 -12.94 -2.45
CA ASP A 404 -17.26 -13.58 -3.07
C ASP A 404 -17.50 -13.19 -4.55
N ASP A 405 -16.61 -12.38 -5.15
CA ASP A 405 -16.65 -11.86 -6.52
C ASP A 405 -17.93 -11.10 -6.89
N ARG A 406 -18.60 -10.49 -5.91
CA ARG A 406 -19.83 -9.72 -6.16
C ARG A 406 -19.53 -8.26 -6.43
N PHE A 407 -18.53 -7.71 -5.76
CA PHE A 407 -18.27 -6.28 -5.77
C PHE A 407 -16.81 -5.98 -6.14
N LEU A 408 -16.59 -4.86 -6.80
CA LEU A 408 -15.29 -4.22 -6.92
C LEU A 408 -15.34 -2.92 -6.13
N PHE A 409 -14.33 -2.69 -5.30
CA PHE A 409 -14.10 -1.47 -4.56
C PHE A 409 -12.96 -0.71 -5.21
N HIS A 410 -13.15 0.60 -5.42
CA HIS A 410 -12.12 1.47 -5.96
C HIS A 410 -12.00 2.74 -5.13
N VAL A 411 -10.77 3.12 -4.82
CA VAL A 411 -10.41 4.38 -4.18
C VAL A 411 -9.76 5.27 -5.21
N VAL A 412 -10.19 6.53 -5.23
CA VAL A 412 -9.73 7.57 -6.14
C VAL A 412 -9.32 8.77 -5.29
N VAL A 413 -8.13 9.32 -5.57
CA VAL A 413 -7.52 10.39 -4.77
C VAL A 413 -8.25 11.71 -4.97
N SER A 414 -8.57 12.09 -6.21
CA SER A 414 -9.09 13.42 -6.53
C SER A 414 -10.13 13.33 -7.65
N GLY A 415 -10.70 14.46 -8.07
CA GLY A 415 -11.58 14.51 -9.25
C GLY A 415 -10.83 14.57 -10.59
N GLY A 416 -9.50 14.75 -10.57
CA GLY A 416 -8.68 15.02 -11.76
C GLY A 416 -8.22 16.48 -11.82
N TYR A 417 -6.98 16.72 -12.26
CA TYR A 417 -6.32 18.04 -12.18
C TYR A 417 -6.98 19.11 -13.06
N THR A 418 -7.57 18.69 -14.18
CA THR A 418 -8.22 19.58 -15.14
C THR A 418 -9.74 19.68 -14.94
N SER A 419 -10.27 18.93 -13.97
CA SER A 419 -11.70 18.81 -13.73
C SER A 419 -12.38 20.14 -13.43
N PRO A 420 -13.57 20.38 -13.98
CA PRO A 420 -14.43 21.45 -13.50
C PRO A 420 -14.92 21.11 -12.07
N GLY A 421 -15.01 22.12 -11.22
CA GLY A 421 -15.62 21.96 -9.89
C GLY A 421 -14.75 21.18 -8.88
N GLU A 422 -15.28 20.07 -8.37
CA GLU A 422 -14.81 19.29 -7.20
C GLU A 422 -13.50 18.52 -7.45
N ARG A 423 -12.50 19.19 -8.06
CA ARG A 423 -11.22 18.64 -8.49
C ARG A 423 -10.39 18.01 -7.36
N GLU A 424 -10.49 18.52 -6.13
CA GLU A 424 -9.74 18.00 -4.97
C GLU A 424 -10.51 16.87 -4.24
N THR A 425 -11.74 16.57 -4.66
CA THR A 425 -12.57 15.57 -3.97
C THR A 425 -12.35 14.19 -4.58
N GLY A 426 -11.73 13.30 -3.82
CA GLY A 426 -11.67 11.87 -4.12
C GLY A 426 -12.94 11.12 -3.74
N MET A 427 -12.89 9.79 -3.85
CA MET A 427 -14.01 8.93 -3.48
C MET A 427 -13.60 7.48 -3.18
N LEU A 428 -14.47 6.79 -2.44
CA LEU A 428 -14.58 5.33 -2.49
C LEU A 428 -15.87 5.00 -3.25
N TYR A 429 -15.80 4.17 -4.28
CA TYR A 429 -16.99 3.65 -4.95
C TYR A 429 -16.99 2.13 -5.06
N VAL A 430 -18.19 1.59 -5.31
CA VAL A 430 -18.43 0.14 -5.42
C VAL A 430 -19.18 -0.19 -6.70
N LEU A 431 -18.67 -1.16 -7.46
CA LEU A 431 -19.32 -1.71 -8.66
C LEU A 431 -19.92 -3.09 -8.39
N ASP A 432 -21.03 -3.42 -9.04
CA ASP A 432 -21.56 -4.78 -9.15
C ASP A 432 -20.91 -5.52 -10.32
N LEU A 433 -20.18 -6.59 -10.02
CA LEU A 433 -19.44 -7.37 -11.02
C LEU A 433 -20.23 -8.53 -11.61
N ARG A 434 -21.41 -8.86 -11.06
CA ARG A 434 -22.04 -10.17 -11.32
C ARG A 434 -22.37 -10.40 -12.79
N ARG A 435 -22.77 -9.35 -13.52
CA ARG A 435 -23.09 -9.44 -14.95
C ARG A 435 -21.82 -9.61 -15.80
N LEU A 436 -20.79 -8.83 -15.50
CA LEU A 436 -19.49 -8.90 -16.17
C LEU A 436 -18.87 -10.29 -16.02
N LEU A 437 -18.81 -10.80 -14.79
CA LEU A 437 -18.20 -12.10 -14.51
C LEU A 437 -19.02 -13.28 -15.05
N ALA A 438 -20.35 -13.14 -15.14
CA ALA A 438 -21.21 -14.15 -15.77
C ALA A 438 -20.99 -14.24 -17.30
N ALA A 439 -20.55 -13.15 -17.95
CA ALA A 439 -20.21 -13.17 -19.37
C ALA A 439 -18.92 -13.96 -19.64
N GLY A 440 -17.93 -13.87 -18.73
CA GLY A 440 -16.65 -14.59 -18.83
C GLY A 440 -15.96 -14.34 -20.17
N ASN A 441 -15.54 -15.40 -20.88
CA ASN A 441 -14.90 -15.23 -22.19
C ASN A 441 -15.80 -14.63 -23.29
N ARG A 442 -17.10 -14.46 -23.02
CA ARG A 442 -18.06 -13.79 -23.93
C ARG A 442 -18.28 -12.32 -23.58
N THR A 443 -17.49 -11.75 -22.67
CA THR A 443 -17.57 -10.32 -22.31
C THR A 443 -17.51 -9.45 -23.56
N ARG A 444 -18.52 -8.59 -23.69
CA ARG A 444 -18.64 -7.56 -24.72
C ARG A 444 -18.44 -6.17 -24.18
N CYS A 445 -18.69 -5.95 -22.88
CA CYS A 445 -18.49 -4.65 -22.25
C CYS A 445 -17.18 -3.99 -22.68
N SER A 446 -17.31 -2.77 -23.18
CA SER A 446 -16.21 -1.87 -23.51
C SER A 446 -16.73 -0.45 -23.36
N ILE A 447 -15.99 0.43 -22.71
CA ILE A 447 -16.24 1.87 -22.84
C ILE A 447 -15.61 2.28 -24.18
N ASP A 448 -16.44 2.62 -25.17
CA ASP A 448 -15.98 2.88 -26.54
C ASP A 448 -16.62 4.12 -27.20
N SER A 449 -17.45 4.83 -26.44
CA SER A 449 -18.02 6.11 -26.84
C SER A 449 -17.91 7.17 -25.75
N SER A 450 -17.82 8.45 -26.17
CA SER A 450 -17.77 9.58 -25.23
C SER A 450 -19.02 9.71 -24.34
N ALA A 451 -20.14 9.12 -24.74
CA ALA A 451 -21.35 9.10 -23.92
C ALA A 451 -21.22 8.15 -22.72
N GLU A 452 -20.50 7.03 -22.89
CA GLU A 452 -20.35 6.00 -21.85
C GLU A 452 -19.40 6.41 -20.73
N VAL A 453 -18.45 7.32 -20.99
CA VAL A 453 -17.51 7.88 -20.00
C VAL A 453 -18.22 8.34 -18.72
N THR A 454 -19.37 9.00 -18.85
CA THR A 454 -20.15 9.48 -17.69
C THR A 454 -21.45 8.73 -17.43
N ALA A 455 -21.94 7.96 -18.41
CA ALA A 455 -23.19 7.21 -18.29
C ALA A 455 -22.99 5.76 -17.82
N GLY A 456 -21.76 5.24 -17.89
CA GLY A 456 -21.44 3.82 -17.84
C GLY A 456 -21.63 3.13 -19.20
N GLY A 457 -21.00 1.97 -19.37
CA GLY A 457 -21.02 1.21 -20.62
C GLY A 457 -22.43 0.75 -21.02
N ALA A 458 -22.71 0.78 -22.32
CA ALA A 458 -24.02 0.47 -22.88
C ALA A 458 -24.31 -1.04 -22.95
N GLU A 459 -23.28 -1.90 -22.93
CA GLU A 459 -23.49 -3.33 -22.97
C GLU A 459 -24.15 -3.88 -21.70
N PRO A 460 -25.03 -4.89 -21.84
CA PRO A 460 -25.75 -5.45 -20.70
C PRO A 460 -24.86 -6.18 -19.69
N ASP A 461 -23.63 -6.54 -20.06
CA ASP A 461 -22.64 -7.17 -19.20
C ASP A 461 -21.67 -6.19 -18.54
N CYS A 462 -21.79 -4.89 -18.80
CA CYS A 462 -20.96 -3.91 -18.09
C CYS A 462 -21.23 -3.90 -16.58
N PRO A 463 -20.20 -3.68 -15.75
CA PRO A 463 -20.37 -3.49 -14.32
C PRO A 463 -21.20 -2.23 -14.07
N SER A 464 -22.02 -2.25 -13.03
CA SER A 464 -22.87 -1.11 -12.68
C SER A 464 -22.46 -0.51 -11.35
N LEU A 465 -22.42 0.82 -11.26
CA LEU A 465 -22.20 1.54 -10.01
C LEU A 465 -23.30 1.22 -9.00
N ILE A 466 -22.91 0.77 -7.81
CA ILE A 466 -23.81 0.57 -6.67
C ILE A 466 -23.94 1.86 -5.85
N GLY A 467 -22.83 2.55 -5.66
CA GLY A 467 -22.77 3.82 -4.97
C GLY A 467 -21.33 4.29 -4.75
N ALA A 468 -21.20 5.55 -4.40
CA ALA A 468 -19.94 6.19 -4.08
C ALA A 468 -20.09 7.02 -2.79
N VAL A 469 -18.99 7.20 -2.07
CA VAL A 469 -18.85 8.09 -0.92
C VAL A 469 -17.76 9.09 -1.25
N PRO A 470 -18.03 10.41 -1.22
CA PRO A 470 -17.01 11.41 -1.44
C PRO A 470 -16.04 11.43 -0.26
N ILE A 471 -14.74 11.48 -0.56
CA ILE A 471 -13.68 11.70 0.42
C ILE A 471 -13.10 13.07 0.11
N ARG A 472 -13.68 14.09 0.77
CA ARG A 472 -13.29 15.48 0.55
C ARG A 472 -11.99 15.77 1.30
N ASP A 473 -10.95 16.04 0.54
CA ASP A 473 -9.71 16.59 1.03
C ASP A 473 -9.51 17.99 0.42
N VAL A 474 -9.19 18.97 1.25
CA VAL A 474 -9.05 20.38 0.81
C VAL A 474 -7.61 20.87 0.92
N THR A 475 -6.66 20.01 1.27
CA THR A 475 -5.24 20.36 1.33
C THR A 475 -4.60 20.16 -0.04
N SER A 476 -4.20 18.93 -0.36
CA SER A 476 -3.51 18.54 -1.60
C SER A 476 -3.43 17.01 -1.66
N GLY A 477 -4.49 16.33 -2.08
CA GLY A 477 -4.52 14.86 -2.16
C GLY A 477 -5.90 14.28 -1.88
N GLY A 478 -5.92 13.08 -1.30
CA GLY A 478 -7.13 12.36 -0.96
C GLY A 478 -6.83 10.90 -0.66
N ALA A 479 -7.87 10.06 -0.62
CA ALA A 479 -7.69 8.65 -0.31
C ALA A 479 -6.85 7.96 -1.39
N HIS A 480 -5.77 7.30 -0.98
CA HIS A 480 -4.83 6.66 -1.90
C HIS A 480 -4.77 5.14 -1.68
N TRP A 481 -4.80 4.68 -0.44
CA TRP A 481 -4.76 3.26 -0.13
C TRP A 481 -6.04 2.79 0.57
N GLY A 482 -6.30 1.49 0.51
CA GLY A 482 -7.39 0.87 1.25
C GLY A 482 -7.17 -0.60 1.63
N SER A 483 -8.08 -1.13 2.45
CA SER A 483 -8.14 -2.55 2.77
C SER A 483 -9.57 -2.98 3.08
N LEU A 484 -9.88 -4.22 2.71
CA LEU A 484 -11.18 -4.84 2.94
C LEU A 484 -11.21 -5.51 4.32
N ASP A 485 -12.27 -5.28 5.08
CA ASP A 485 -12.53 -6.03 6.30
C ASP A 485 -13.14 -7.40 5.97
N ASN A 486 -12.32 -8.44 6.13
CA ASN A 486 -12.68 -9.84 5.95
C ASN A 486 -13.07 -10.54 7.28
N PHE A 487 -13.40 -9.81 8.35
CA PHE A 487 -13.78 -10.39 9.63
C PHE A 487 -15.26 -10.19 9.99
N ALA A 488 -15.82 -11.17 10.69
CA ALA A 488 -17.14 -11.05 11.30
C ALA A 488 -17.13 -11.71 12.68
N LEU A 489 -17.69 -11.02 13.68
CA LEU A 489 -17.89 -11.59 15.00
C LEU A 489 -19.01 -12.66 14.97
N GLY A 490 -18.64 -13.90 15.28
CA GLY A 490 -19.53 -15.04 15.36
C GLY A 490 -20.35 -15.08 16.65
N ARG A 491 -21.39 -15.93 16.66
CA ARG A 491 -22.22 -16.17 17.86
C ARG A 491 -21.47 -16.90 18.98
N ASP A 492 -20.37 -17.57 18.64
CA ASP A 492 -19.44 -18.18 19.59
C ASP A 492 -18.52 -17.15 20.27
N GLY A 493 -18.64 -15.88 19.86
CA GLY A 493 -17.89 -14.76 20.40
C GLY A 493 -16.47 -14.65 19.83
N PHE A 494 -16.09 -15.43 18.82
CA PHE A 494 -14.82 -15.32 18.09
C PHE A 494 -15.04 -14.58 16.76
N TYR A 495 -14.00 -13.95 16.23
CA TYR A 495 -14.02 -13.51 14.84
C TYR A 495 -13.88 -14.72 13.92
N HIS A 496 -14.46 -14.63 12.73
CA HIS A 496 -14.37 -15.59 11.64
C HIS A 496 -14.04 -14.84 10.37
N GLU A 497 -13.22 -15.43 9.50
CA GLU A 497 -13.03 -14.89 8.16
C GLU A 497 -14.32 -15.02 7.34
N THR A 498 -14.65 -13.98 6.59
CA THR A 498 -15.86 -13.90 5.78
C THR A 498 -15.55 -13.37 4.39
N ALA A 499 -16.24 -13.90 3.39
CA ALA A 499 -16.18 -13.38 2.03
C ALA A 499 -17.10 -12.15 1.82
N GLN A 500 -17.98 -11.86 2.79
CA GLN A 500 -18.90 -10.73 2.74
C GLN A 500 -18.29 -9.51 3.42
N ILE A 501 -17.73 -8.62 2.61
CA ILE A 501 -17.16 -7.37 3.10
C ILE A 501 -18.24 -6.44 3.62
N ARG A 502 -18.03 -5.93 4.84
CA ARG A 502 -18.92 -4.96 5.50
C ARG A 502 -18.26 -3.63 5.80
N ARG A 503 -16.93 -3.58 5.78
CA ARG A 503 -16.17 -2.35 5.99
C ARG A 503 -14.99 -2.28 5.03
N VAL A 504 -14.64 -1.06 4.67
CA VAL A 504 -13.42 -0.73 3.92
C VAL A 504 -12.74 0.39 4.69
N VAL A 505 -11.45 0.23 4.96
CA VAL A 505 -10.64 1.31 5.52
C VAL A 505 -9.87 1.99 4.39
N THR A 506 -9.74 3.31 4.47
CA THR A 506 -8.94 4.12 3.53
C THR A 506 -7.99 5.04 4.28
N SER A 507 -6.87 5.38 3.66
CA SER A 507 -5.90 6.36 4.17
C SER A 507 -5.67 7.48 3.16
N ASN A 508 -5.60 8.72 3.68
CA ASN A 508 -5.47 9.93 2.88
C ASN A 508 -4.03 10.44 2.88
N TYR A 509 -3.17 9.77 2.13
CA TYR A 509 -1.78 10.16 1.89
C TYR A 509 -1.28 9.47 0.62
N PHE A 510 -0.61 10.20 -0.28
CA PHE A 510 0.00 9.60 -1.47
C PHE A 510 1.50 9.37 -1.28
N VAL A 511 2.36 10.31 -1.61
CA VAL A 511 3.81 10.14 -1.42
C VAL A 511 4.49 11.51 -1.42
N ALA A 512 5.33 11.79 -0.42
CA ALA A 512 5.76 13.14 -0.08
C ALA A 512 6.54 13.80 -1.23
N PHE A 513 7.35 13.05 -1.97
CA PHE A 513 8.21 13.59 -3.02
C PHE A 513 7.41 14.06 -4.26
N THR A 514 6.16 13.64 -4.43
CA THR A 514 5.30 14.10 -5.53
C THR A 514 4.66 15.46 -5.24
N GLY A 515 4.68 15.91 -3.99
CA GLY A 515 3.94 17.10 -3.53
C GLY A 515 2.46 16.85 -3.27
N VAL A 516 1.97 15.60 -3.39
CA VAL A 516 0.62 15.19 -3.00
C VAL A 516 0.68 14.55 -1.61
N ASP A 517 0.18 15.27 -0.61
CA ASP A 517 0.31 14.95 0.82
C ASP A 517 -1.02 14.44 1.42
N GLY A 518 -2.14 15.06 1.06
CA GLY A 518 -3.45 14.78 1.66
C GLY A 518 -3.61 15.37 3.06
N ASN A 519 -4.69 14.99 3.74
CA ASN A 519 -5.00 15.42 5.11
C ASN A 519 -4.71 14.36 6.17
N HIS A 520 -4.02 13.27 5.81
CA HIS A 520 -3.50 12.25 6.73
C HIS A 520 -4.58 11.60 7.62
N ARG A 521 -5.78 11.41 7.09
CA ARG A 521 -6.88 10.74 7.80
C ARG A 521 -6.99 9.28 7.44
N ILE A 522 -7.40 8.48 8.43
CA ILE A 522 -7.84 7.10 8.23
C ILE A 522 -9.34 7.02 8.47
N CYS A 523 -10.08 6.68 7.43
CA CYS A 523 -11.54 6.59 7.46
C CYS A 523 -11.99 5.14 7.29
N VAL A 524 -13.09 4.78 7.94
CA VAL A 524 -13.80 3.52 7.69
C VAL A 524 -15.10 3.83 6.99
N SER A 525 -15.38 3.13 5.90
CA SER A 525 -16.68 3.12 5.24
C SER A 525 -17.40 1.80 5.53
N GLN A 526 -18.65 1.89 5.95
CA GLN A 526 -19.57 0.77 6.05
C GLN A 526 -20.08 0.38 4.66
N VAL A 527 -20.33 -0.91 4.45
CA VAL A 527 -20.83 -1.50 3.21
C VAL A 527 -22.06 -2.33 3.55
N SER A 528 -23.20 -1.94 2.97
CA SER A 528 -24.45 -2.69 3.17
C SER A 528 -24.37 -4.08 2.51
N PRO A 529 -25.27 -5.03 2.83
CA PRO A 529 -25.34 -6.32 2.15
C PRO A 529 -25.53 -6.23 0.62
N SER A 530 -26.08 -5.11 0.14
CA SER A 530 -26.24 -4.81 -1.29
C SER A 530 -25.02 -4.13 -1.91
N GLY A 531 -23.94 -3.92 -1.14
CA GLY A 531 -22.70 -3.28 -1.59
C GLY A 531 -22.68 -1.75 -1.48
N LYS A 532 -23.71 -1.11 -0.91
CA LYS A 532 -23.78 0.35 -0.87
C LYS A 532 -22.82 0.90 0.19
N PRO A 533 -21.84 1.74 -0.18
CA PRO A 533 -20.91 2.33 0.78
C PRO A 533 -21.52 3.54 1.51
N SER A 534 -21.08 3.78 2.75
CA SER A 534 -21.34 4.99 3.53
C SER A 534 -20.24 5.21 4.57
N LEU A 535 -19.81 6.45 4.81
CA LEU A 535 -18.85 6.77 5.87
C LEU A 535 -19.34 6.25 7.23
N ASP A 536 -18.46 5.60 7.99
CA ASP A 536 -18.72 5.24 9.38
C ASP A 536 -18.50 6.45 10.29
N THR A 537 -19.59 7.09 10.70
CA THR A 537 -19.54 8.24 11.61
C THR A 537 -19.28 7.85 13.08
N GLY A 538 -19.28 6.56 13.40
CA GLY A 538 -18.97 6.04 14.73
C GLY A 538 -17.48 5.75 14.95
N PHE A 539 -16.70 5.62 13.87
CA PHE A 539 -15.24 5.50 13.94
C PHE A 539 -14.63 6.89 14.14
N VAL A 540 -14.41 7.26 15.39
CA VAL A 540 -14.15 8.65 15.82
C VAL A 540 -12.78 8.80 16.46
N ASP A 541 -12.04 9.82 16.02
CA ASP A 541 -10.77 10.20 16.60
C ASP A 541 -10.89 10.64 18.08
N GLU A 542 -9.95 10.21 18.90
CA GLU A 542 -9.92 10.51 20.33
C GLU A 542 -9.69 11.99 20.67
N ASN A 543 -9.06 12.76 19.78
CA ASN A 543 -8.66 14.15 20.05
C ASN A 543 -9.64 15.16 19.45
N THR A 544 -10.06 14.93 18.19
CA THR A 544 -10.95 15.83 17.47
C THR A 544 -12.43 15.53 17.71
N HIS A 545 -12.74 14.31 18.18
CA HIS A 545 -14.11 13.81 18.32
C HIS A 545 -14.93 13.83 17.02
N ALA A 546 -14.24 13.86 15.87
CA ALA A 546 -14.84 13.80 14.55
C ALA A 546 -14.67 12.39 13.93
N PRO A 547 -15.51 12.01 12.95
CA PRO A 547 -15.29 10.79 12.17
C PRO A 547 -13.92 10.76 11.49
N CYS A 548 -13.40 9.55 11.30
CA CYS A 548 -12.03 9.24 10.88
C CYS A 548 -10.99 9.57 11.96
N VAL A 549 -9.83 8.89 11.88
CA VAL A 549 -8.69 9.09 12.79
C VAL A 549 -7.71 10.07 12.18
N GLU A 550 -7.36 11.12 12.93
CA GLU A 550 -6.57 12.26 12.44
C GLU A 550 -5.08 12.05 12.71
N PHE A 551 -4.21 11.92 11.71
CA PHE A 551 -2.76 11.76 11.96
C PHE A 551 -2.02 13.10 12.05
N ASN A 552 -2.67 14.23 11.73
CA ASN A 552 -2.12 15.55 12.02
C ASN A 552 -2.33 15.93 13.50
N ARG A 553 -1.58 15.28 14.39
CA ARG A 553 -1.67 15.45 15.84
C ARG A 553 -0.29 15.66 16.47
N ASP A 554 -0.24 16.33 17.61
CA ASP A 554 1.03 16.62 18.29
C ASP A 554 1.59 15.41 19.07
N LYS A 555 0.70 14.54 19.54
CA LYS A 555 1.02 13.52 20.55
C LYS A 555 0.61 12.12 20.12
N TRP A 556 1.50 11.19 20.40
CA TRP A 556 1.30 9.76 20.20
C TRP A 556 1.61 9.00 21.49
N PRO A 557 1.18 7.73 21.62
CA PRO A 557 1.63 6.86 22.71
C PRO A 557 3.17 6.76 22.84
N HIS A 558 3.92 6.95 21.76
CA HIS A 558 5.38 6.96 21.78
C HIS A 558 6.03 8.30 22.15
N GLY A 559 5.27 9.40 22.19
CA GLY A 559 5.78 10.72 22.58
C GLY A 559 5.20 11.87 21.76
N ASP A 560 5.73 13.07 22.00
CA ASP A 560 5.35 14.31 21.31
C ASP A 560 6.17 14.44 20.01
N HIS A 561 5.81 13.64 19.01
CA HIS A 561 6.51 13.54 17.71
C HIS A 561 5.77 14.20 16.54
N GLY A 562 4.67 14.92 16.81
CA GLY A 562 4.00 15.70 15.77
C GLY A 562 3.27 14.86 14.70
N PRO A 563 2.88 15.49 13.59
CA PRO A 563 2.07 14.88 12.54
C PRO A 563 2.76 13.68 11.87
N ALA A 564 1.93 12.75 11.38
CA ALA A 564 2.38 11.57 10.65
C ALA A 564 1.56 11.35 9.38
N ARG A 565 2.13 10.61 8.43
CA ARG A 565 1.61 10.30 7.10
C ARG A 565 1.26 8.81 7.01
N PRO A 566 -0.01 8.41 7.24
CA PRO A 566 -0.42 7.01 7.16
C PRO A 566 -0.63 6.59 5.71
N HIS A 567 0.09 5.57 5.24
CA HIS A 567 -0.06 5.04 3.88
C HIS A 567 -0.76 3.69 3.91
N GLY A 568 -0.03 2.58 4.00
CA GLY A 568 -0.58 1.24 4.06
C GLY A 568 -1.50 1.09 5.26
N VAL A 569 -2.69 0.52 5.04
CA VAL A 569 -3.64 0.17 6.09
C VAL A 569 -4.15 -1.25 5.88
N VAL A 570 -4.39 -2.00 6.97
CA VAL A 570 -4.96 -3.35 6.92
C VAL A 570 -5.76 -3.66 8.18
N PHE A 571 -6.87 -4.38 8.04
CA PHE A 571 -7.61 -4.95 9.18
C PHE A 571 -6.89 -6.17 9.73
N ALA A 572 -6.85 -6.35 11.04
CA ALA A 572 -6.26 -7.52 11.68
C ALA A 572 -6.91 -7.84 13.03
N VAL A 573 -6.84 -9.12 13.41
CA VAL A 573 -7.35 -9.67 14.67
C VAL A 573 -6.24 -10.50 15.32
N ALA A 574 -6.18 -10.57 16.65
CA ALA A 574 -5.25 -11.47 17.31
C ALA A 574 -5.54 -12.93 16.94
N ASP A 575 -4.51 -13.76 16.72
CA ASP A 575 -4.70 -15.17 16.31
C ASP A 575 -5.56 -15.98 17.29
N ALA A 576 -5.50 -15.63 18.59
CA ALA A 576 -6.29 -16.26 19.64
C ALA A 576 -7.79 -15.89 19.59
N ASP A 577 -8.13 -14.81 18.89
CA ASP A 577 -9.48 -14.25 18.79
C ASP A 577 -10.20 -14.64 17.50
N LEU A 578 -9.49 -15.25 16.54
CA LEU A 578 -9.99 -15.70 15.24
C LEU A 578 -10.14 -17.23 15.22
N ARG A 579 -11.23 -17.77 14.66
CA ARG A 579 -11.47 -19.23 14.57
C ARG A 579 -11.62 -19.74 13.16
#